data_AF-A0A9E3YDE3-F1
#
_entry.id   AF-A0A9E3YDE3-F1
#
_cell.length_a   1.000
_cell.length_b   1.000
_cell.length_c   1.000
_cell.angle_alpha   90.00
_cell.angle_beta   90.00
_cell.angle_gamma   90.00
#
_symmetry.space_group_name_H-M   'P 1'
#
loop_
_entity.id
_entity.type
_entity.pdbx_description
1 polymer ?
#
loop_
_entity_poly.entity_id
_entity_poly.type
_entity_poly.pdbx_seq_one_letter_code
_entity_poly.pdbx_strand_id
1 'polypeptide(L)'
;MTDVYLALALVGVMMPSLIIHEIAHAWTADFFGDPTARRAGRITLNPLKHMDPIGTVVLPVALALVAPFVIGFAKPVPVVPTNLRRPRLHSLLVALAGPGSNFALAAAAMLVFQIVRPEREAVLWYVLALTAVVNVVLGLFNMLPIPP
;
A
#
# COMPACT_ATOMS: atom_id res chain seq x y z
N MET A 1 7.39 -21.77 14.49
CA MET A 1 8.56 -20.92 14.10
C MET A 1 8.40 -20.37 12.69
N THR A 2 7.98 -21.19 11.72
CA THR A 2 7.73 -20.77 10.33
C THR A 2 6.72 -19.62 10.22
N ASP A 3 5.68 -19.61 11.05
CA ASP A 3 4.62 -18.59 11.00
C ASP A 3 5.10 -17.18 11.37
N VAL A 4 6.07 -17.07 12.27
CA VAL A 4 6.64 -15.78 12.68
C VAL A 4 7.47 -15.18 11.55
N TYR A 5 8.28 -15.98 10.86
CA TYR A 5 9.07 -15.51 9.71
C TYR A 5 8.17 -15.08 8.55
N LEU A 6 7.10 -15.83 8.28
CA LEU A 6 6.05 -15.49 7.33
C LEU A 6 5.40 -14.14 7.67
N ALA A 7 5.00 -13.95 8.92
CA ALA A 7 4.40 -12.70 9.37
C ALA A 7 5.36 -11.50 9.24
N LEU A 8 6.63 -11.68 9.62
CA LEU A 8 7.64 -10.62 9.52
C LEU A 8 7.91 -10.25 8.05
N ALA A 9 8.04 -11.23 7.16
CA ALA A 9 8.22 -10.98 5.74
C ALA A 9 7.00 -10.28 5.11
N LEU A 10 5.78 -10.72 5.48
CA LEU A 10 4.55 -10.09 5.03
C LEU A 10 4.46 -8.64 5.48
N VAL A 11 4.69 -8.35 6.76
CA VAL A 11 4.68 -6.97 7.29
C VAL A 11 5.76 -6.13 6.61
N GLY A 12 6.97 -6.68 6.45
CA GLY A 12 8.10 -6.02 5.81
C GLY A 12 7.84 -5.64 4.35
N VAL A 13 7.01 -6.40 3.64
CA VAL A 13 6.60 -6.09 2.25
C VAL A 13 5.35 -5.22 2.21
N MET A 14 4.35 -5.52 3.04
CA MET A 14 3.04 -4.88 3.00
C MET A 14 3.11 -3.41 3.46
N MET A 15 3.86 -3.12 4.53
CA MET A 15 3.99 -1.76 5.05
C MET A 15 4.55 -0.77 4.03
N PRO A 16 5.72 -1.00 3.40
CA PRO A 16 6.22 -0.09 2.37
C PRO A 16 5.29 -0.03 1.15
N SER A 17 4.64 -1.14 0.77
CA SER A 17 3.69 -1.18 -0.35
C SER A 17 2.48 -0.26 -0.10
N LEU A 18 1.90 -0.30 1.11
CA LEU A 18 0.80 0.57 1.52
C LEU A 18 1.25 2.04 1.62
N ILE A 19 2.44 2.30 2.17
CA ILE A 19 2.95 3.68 2.28
C ILE A 19 3.16 4.28 0.89
N ILE A 20 3.75 3.53 -0.04
CA ILE A 20 3.96 4.00 -1.42
C ILE A 20 2.61 4.23 -2.11
N HIS A 21 1.63 3.34 -1.89
CA HIS A 21 0.25 3.51 -2.39
C HIS A 21 -0.38 4.84 -1.92
N GLU A 22 -0.34 5.09 -0.62
CA GLU A 22 -0.87 6.32 -0.02
C GLU A 22 -0.12 7.58 -0.48
N ILE A 23 1.21 7.50 -0.61
CA ILE A 23 2.02 8.59 -1.16
C ILE A 23 1.64 8.85 -2.62
N ALA A 24 1.38 7.83 -3.42
CA ALA A 24 1.00 7.99 -4.82
C ALA A 24 -0.34 8.75 -4.96
N HIS A 25 -1.34 8.44 -4.12
CA HIS A 25 -2.56 9.23 -4.01
C HIS A 25 -2.27 10.69 -3.65
N ALA A 26 -1.52 10.91 -2.57
CA ALA A 26 -1.22 12.24 -2.05
C ALA A 26 -0.44 13.10 -3.06
N TRP A 27 0.57 12.52 -3.71
CA TRP A 27 1.41 13.21 -4.69
C TRP A 27 0.60 13.56 -5.96
N THR A 28 -0.26 12.66 -6.41
CA THR A 28 -1.12 12.90 -7.57
C THR A 28 -2.16 13.98 -7.27
N ALA A 29 -2.77 13.97 -6.08
CA ALA A 29 -3.71 15.00 -5.66
C ALA A 29 -3.04 16.38 -5.59
N ASP A 30 -1.84 16.43 -5.01
CA ASP A 30 -1.03 17.64 -4.90
C ASP A 30 -0.65 18.21 -6.27
N PHE A 31 -0.21 17.34 -7.18
CA PHE A 31 0.09 17.69 -8.57
C PHE A 31 -1.13 18.31 -9.28
N PHE A 32 -2.33 17.77 -9.03
CA PHE A 32 -3.59 18.26 -9.59
C PHE A 32 -4.23 19.46 -8.87
N GLY A 33 -3.57 19.98 -7.84
CA GLY A 33 -3.93 21.23 -7.17
C GLY A 33 -4.47 21.09 -5.75
N ASP A 34 -4.52 19.89 -5.18
CA ASP A 34 -4.95 19.65 -3.80
C ASP A 34 -3.77 19.49 -2.82
N PRO A 35 -3.35 20.55 -2.12
CA PRO A 35 -2.22 20.50 -1.20
C PRO A 35 -2.55 19.88 0.17
N THR A 36 -3.76 19.33 0.37
CA THR A 36 -4.25 18.88 1.69
C THR A 36 -3.34 17.83 2.33
N ALA A 37 -3.01 16.76 1.60
CA ALA A 37 -2.12 15.72 2.11
C ALA A 37 -0.69 16.25 2.39
N ARG A 38 -0.16 17.15 1.55
CA ARG A 38 1.14 17.78 1.76
C ARG A 38 1.16 18.64 3.02
N ARG A 39 0.15 19.49 3.21
CA ARG A 39 -0.01 20.34 4.41
C ARG A 39 -0.21 19.52 5.68
N ALA A 40 -0.86 18.37 5.58
CA ALA A 40 -0.99 17.41 6.68
C ALA A 40 0.29 16.58 6.95
N GLY A 41 1.36 16.80 6.18
CA GLY A 41 2.62 16.05 6.32
C GLY A 41 2.49 14.56 5.98
N ARG A 42 1.58 14.20 5.06
CA ARG A 42 1.25 12.81 4.67
C ARG A 42 2.03 12.32 3.46
N ILE A 43 2.82 13.16 2.80
CA ILE A 43 3.79 12.77 1.78
C ILE A 43 5.11 12.44 2.49
N THR A 44 5.22 11.24 3.05
CA THR A 44 6.37 10.82 3.88
C THR A 44 6.48 9.32 3.94
N LEU A 45 7.70 8.78 3.96
CA LEU A 45 7.94 7.34 4.15
C LEU A 45 7.83 6.91 5.62
N ASN A 46 7.52 7.82 6.55
CA ASN A 46 7.39 7.50 7.96
C ASN A 46 6.12 6.65 8.21
N PRO A 47 6.24 5.35 8.54
CA PRO A 47 5.09 4.45 8.72
C PRO A 47 4.10 4.98 9.76
N LEU A 48 4.59 5.61 10.83
CA LEU A 48 3.75 6.11 11.93
C LEU A 48 2.74 7.17 11.48
N LYS A 49 3.00 7.86 10.38
CA LYS A 49 2.06 8.85 9.82
C LYS A 49 0.90 8.18 9.09
N HIS A 50 1.09 6.95 8.59
CA HIS A 50 0.11 6.17 7.82
C HIS A 50 -0.64 5.13 8.64
N MET A 51 -0.26 4.92 9.90
CA MET A 51 -0.96 3.99 10.79
C MET A 51 -2.23 4.61 11.37
N ASP A 52 -3.28 3.80 11.45
CA ASP A 52 -4.45 4.07 12.27
C ASP A 52 -4.35 3.19 13.53
N PRO A 53 -4.30 3.72 14.76
CA PRO A 53 -4.18 2.88 15.96
C PRO A 53 -5.28 1.82 16.09
N ILE A 54 -6.49 2.12 15.61
CA ILE A 54 -7.62 1.18 15.66
C ILE A 54 -7.48 0.16 14.53
N GLY A 55 -7.37 0.63 13.29
CA GLY A 55 -7.33 -0.22 12.10
C GLY A 55 -6.05 -1.03 11.95
N THR A 56 -4.92 -0.54 12.46
CA THR A 56 -3.59 -1.14 12.31
C THR A 56 -3.12 -1.91 13.54
N VAL A 57 -3.68 -1.67 14.74
CA VAL A 57 -3.26 -2.37 15.97
C VAL A 57 -4.43 -3.08 16.66
N VAL A 58 -5.47 -2.33 17.04
CA VAL A 58 -6.58 -2.90 17.84
C VAL A 58 -7.35 -3.96 17.08
N LEU A 59 -7.77 -3.68 15.84
CA LEU A 59 -8.56 -4.59 15.02
C LEU A 59 -7.77 -5.88 14.69
N PRO A 60 -6.50 -5.82 14.24
CA PRO A 60 -5.70 -7.02 14.04
C PRO A 60 -5.53 -7.88 15.30
N VAL A 61 -5.24 -7.27 16.45
CA VAL A 61 -5.06 -7.99 17.73
C VAL A 61 -6.36 -8.64 18.17
N ALA A 62 -7.49 -7.93 18.08
CA ALA A 62 -8.79 -8.49 18.42
C ALA A 62 -9.13 -9.68 17.51
N LEU A 63 -8.97 -9.53 16.19
CA LEU A 63 -9.25 -10.61 15.24
C LEU A 63 -8.33 -11.81 15.45
N ALA A 64 -7.06 -11.61 15.78
CA ALA A 64 -6.14 -12.72 16.08
C ALA A 64 -6.59 -13.58 17.27
N LEU A 65 -7.42 -13.04 18.18
CA LEU A 65 -7.93 -13.77 19.34
C LEU A 65 -9.22 -14.57 19.06
N VAL A 66 -9.98 -14.22 18.01
CA VAL A 66 -11.34 -14.76 17.76
C VAL A 66 -11.57 -15.27 16.34
N ALA A 67 -10.71 -14.94 15.38
CA ALA A 67 -10.88 -15.27 13.98
C ALA A 67 -9.63 -15.99 13.42
N PRO A 68 -9.80 -16.89 12.43
CA PRO A 68 -8.68 -17.54 11.74
C PRO A 68 -7.99 -16.60 10.73
N PHE A 69 -8.45 -15.37 10.61
CA PHE A 69 -7.91 -14.36 9.70
C PHE A 69 -7.75 -13.01 10.43
N VAL A 70 -6.79 -12.22 9.97
CA VAL A 70 -6.48 -10.89 10.52
C VAL A 70 -6.67 -9.87 9.40
N ILE A 71 -7.50 -8.86 9.64
CA ILE A 71 -7.73 -7.74 8.74
C ILE A 71 -7.33 -6.47 9.47
N GLY A 72 -6.69 -5.55 8.75
CA GLY A 72 -6.39 -4.22 9.23
C GLY A 72 -6.36 -3.24 8.06
N PHE A 73 -6.54 -1.96 8.36
CA PHE A 73 -6.46 -0.89 7.37
C PHE A 73 -5.50 0.21 7.85
N ALA A 74 -4.86 0.86 6.87
CA ALA A 74 -4.06 2.04 7.09
C ALA A 74 -4.94 3.28 7.13
N LYS A 75 -4.43 4.37 7.69
CA LYS A 75 -5.10 5.67 7.64
C LYS A 75 -4.99 6.24 6.22
N PRO A 76 -6.09 6.43 5.47
CA PRO A 76 -6.00 6.96 4.11
C PRO A 76 -5.50 8.41 4.11
N VAL A 77 -4.85 8.82 3.02
CA VAL A 77 -4.45 10.22 2.83
C VAL A 77 -5.64 11.10 2.48
N PRO A 78 -5.74 12.32 3.04
CA PRO A 78 -6.86 13.21 2.76
C PRO A 78 -6.75 13.76 1.34
N VAL A 79 -7.83 13.63 0.57
CA VAL A 79 -8.00 14.23 -0.75
C VAL A 79 -9.29 15.05 -0.74
N VAL A 80 -9.21 16.30 -1.20
CA VAL A 80 -10.32 17.25 -1.26
C VAL A 80 -10.64 17.53 -2.74
N PRO A 81 -11.66 16.87 -3.31
CA PRO A 81 -11.97 16.96 -4.75
C PRO A 81 -12.24 18.39 -5.26
N THR A 82 -12.77 19.26 -4.40
CA THR A 82 -13.06 20.67 -4.73
C THR A 82 -11.80 21.51 -4.92
N ASN A 83 -10.63 21.07 -4.43
CA ASN A 83 -9.35 21.73 -4.67
C ASN A 83 -8.73 21.33 -6.03
N LEU A 84 -9.20 20.23 -6.64
CA LEU A 84 -8.63 19.73 -7.88
C LEU A 84 -9.05 20.60 -9.07
N ARG A 85 -8.11 20.90 -9.98
CA ARG A 85 -8.38 21.74 -11.17
C ARG A 85 -9.49 21.19 -12.08
N ARG A 86 -9.67 19.86 -12.15
CA ARG A 86 -10.75 19.18 -12.87
C ARG A 86 -11.33 18.05 -11.99
N PRO A 87 -12.26 18.33 -11.06
CA PRO A 87 -12.61 17.42 -9.98
C PRO A 87 -12.97 16.00 -10.43
N ARG A 88 -13.80 15.83 -11.47
CA ARG A 88 -14.20 14.49 -11.93
C ARG A 88 -13.03 13.67 -12.48
N LEU A 89 -12.28 14.22 -13.42
CA LEU A 89 -11.17 13.53 -14.06
C LEU A 89 -10.01 13.31 -13.08
N HIS A 90 -9.66 14.33 -12.31
CA HIS A 90 -8.53 14.26 -11.40
C HIS A 90 -8.82 13.35 -10.22
N SER A 91 -10.06 13.30 -9.70
CA SER A 91 -10.41 12.30 -8.68
C SER A 91 -10.25 10.88 -9.20
N LEU A 92 -10.62 10.59 -10.45
CA LEU A 92 -10.37 9.28 -11.06
C LEU A 92 -8.87 8.97 -11.15
N LEU A 93 -8.06 9.92 -11.62
CA LEU A 93 -6.61 9.74 -11.74
C LEU A 93 -5.94 9.58 -10.38
N VAL A 94 -6.38 10.34 -9.37
CA VAL A 94 -5.93 10.18 -7.98
C VAL A 94 -6.30 8.79 -7.48
N ALA A 95 -7.55 8.34 -7.65
CA ALA A 95 -7.99 7.01 -7.23
C ALA A 95 -7.21 5.87 -7.91
N LEU A 96 -6.74 6.06 -9.16
CA LEU A 96 -5.91 5.08 -9.85
C LEU A 96 -4.42 5.15 -9.48
N ALA A 97 -3.95 6.25 -8.88
CA ALA A 97 -2.54 6.43 -8.56
C ALA A 97 -2.02 5.42 -7.53
N GLY A 98 -2.79 5.15 -6.48
CA GLY A 98 -2.48 4.12 -5.49
C GLY A 98 -2.33 2.74 -6.13
N PRO A 99 -3.38 2.17 -6.74
CA PRO A 99 -3.30 0.88 -7.45
C PRO A 99 -2.20 0.85 -8.52
N GLY A 100 -2.04 1.93 -9.29
CA GLY A 100 -0.98 2.05 -10.29
C GLY A 100 0.43 1.92 -9.69
N SER A 101 0.66 2.49 -8.51
CA SER A 101 1.93 2.33 -7.80
C SER A 101 2.18 0.90 -7.34
N ASN A 102 1.13 0.17 -6.94
CA ASN A 102 1.29 -1.25 -6.60
C ASN A 102 1.66 -2.07 -7.84
N PHE A 103 0.95 -1.89 -8.96
CA PHE A 103 1.32 -2.61 -10.19
C PHE A 103 2.75 -2.27 -10.64
N ALA A 104 3.19 -1.02 -10.48
CA ALA A 104 4.57 -0.64 -10.75
C ALA A 104 5.57 -1.37 -9.82
N LEU A 105 5.29 -1.47 -8.52
CA LEU A 105 6.12 -2.21 -7.57
C LEU A 105 6.15 -3.71 -7.89
N ALA A 106 5.02 -4.30 -8.28
CA ALA A 106 4.96 -5.70 -8.68
C ALA A 106 5.79 -5.97 -9.94
N ALA A 107 5.66 -5.10 -10.96
CA ALA A 107 6.46 -5.19 -12.18
C ALA A 107 7.95 -5.01 -11.89
N ALA A 108 8.33 -4.07 -11.03
CA ALA A 108 9.71 -3.87 -10.61
C ALA A 108 10.28 -5.10 -9.89
N ALA A 109 9.53 -5.69 -8.96
CA ALA A 109 9.94 -6.92 -8.27
C ALA A 109 10.16 -8.08 -9.25
N MET A 110 9.26 -8.27 -10.22
CA MET A 110 9.39 -9.29 -11.25
C MET A 110 10.56 -9.04 -12.19
N LEU A 111 10.82 -7.77 -12.55
CA LEU A 111 11.99 -7.41 -13.36
C LEU A 111 13.30 -7.76 -12.63
N VAL A 112 13.41 -7.39 -11.35
CA VAL A 112 14.57 -7.74 -10.52
C VAL A 112 14.72 -9.25 -10.40
N PHE A 113 13.62 -9.97 -10.22
CA PHE A 113 13.62 -11.44 -10.17
C PHE A 113 14.24 -12.05 -11.44
N GLN A 114 13.85 -11.56 -12.62
CA GLN A 114 14.36 -12.07 -13.91
C GLN A 114 15.84 -11.75 -14.15
N ILE A 115 16.32 -10.62 -13.63
CA ILE A 115 17.71 -10.18 -13.78
C ILE A 115 18.63 -10.96 -12.83
N VAL A 116 18.27 -11.04 -11.55
CA VAL A 116 19.13 -11.62 -10.50
C VAL A 116 19.02 -13.13 -10.43
N ARG A 117 17.90 -13.71 -10.87
CA ARG A 117 17.63 -15.16 -10.87
C ARG A 117 17.96 -15.81 -9.52
N PRO A 118 17.22 -15.44 -8.45
CA PRO A 118 17.57 -15.81 -7.08
C PRO A 118 17.23 -17.27 -6.73
N GLU A 119 17.27 -18.21 -7.69
CA GLU A 119 16.79 -19.59 -7.46
C GLU A 119 17.53 -20.32 -6.33
N ARG A 120 18.77 -19.90 -6.05
CA ARG A 120 19.60 -20.43 -4.96
C ARG A 120 19.53 -19.59 -3.68
N GLU A 121 18.95 -18.39 -3.74
CA GLU A 121 18.86 -17.42 -2.65
C GLU A 121 17.43 -17.38 -2.09
N ALA A 122 17.11 -18.34 -1.21
CA ALA A 122 15.74 -18.58 -0.74
C ALA A 122 15.04 -17.32 -0.19
N VAL A 123 15.76 -16.49 0.57
CA VAL A 123 15.19 -15.26 1.16
C VAL A 123 14.87 -14.24 0.09
N LEU A 124 15.80 -13.98 -0.84
CA LEU A 124 15.61 -13.00 -1.91
C LEU A 124 14.50 -13.44 -2.87
N TRP A 125 14.49 -14.73 -3.23
CA TRP A 125 13.42 -15.33 -4.02
C TRP A 125 12.06 -15.08 -3.38
N TYR A 126 11.95 -15.38 -2.08
CA TYR A 126 10.70 -15.26 -1.34
C TYR A 126 10.23 -13.82 -1.22
N VAL A 127 11.12 -12.88 -0.89
CA VAL A 127 10.78 -11.45 -0.77
C VAL A 127 10.31 -10.87 -2.11
N LEU A 128 10.98 -11.18 -3.22
CA LEU A 128 10.60 -10.69 -4.55
C LEU A 128 9.25 -11.27 -4.99
N ALA A 129 9.05 -12.57 -4.83
CA ALA A 129 7.78 -13.22 -5.14
C ALA A 129 6.63 -12.67 -4.28
N LEU A 130 6.86 -12.51 -2.98
CA LEU A 130 5.89 -11.95 -2.05
C LEU A 130 5.57 -10.49 -2.38
N THR A 131 6.57 -9.68 -2.74
CA THR A 131 6.37 -8.29 -3.16
C THR A 131 5.50 -8.18 -4.40
N ALA A 132 5.74 -9.03 -5.40
CA ALA A 132 4.91 -9.08 -6.60
C ALA A 132 3.46 -9.46 -6.28
N VAL A 133 3.26 -10.55 -5.54
CA VAL A 133 1.91 -11.03 -5.18
C VAL A 133 1.16 -10.01 -4.33
N VAL A 134 1.77 -9.50 -3.25
CA VAL A 134 1.13 -8.54 -2.34
C VAL A 134 0.71 -7.28 -3.09
N ASN A 135 1.57 -6.74 -3.96
CA ASN A 135 1.22 -5.53 -4.69
C ASN A 135 0.15 -5.76 -5.77
N VAL A 136 0.17 -6.88 -6.50
CA VAL A 136 -0.94 -7.21 -7.42
C VAL A 136 -2.25 -7.31 -6.64
N VAL A 137 -2.23 -8.01 -5.51
CA VAL A 137 -3.40 -8.21 -4.66
C VAL A 137 -3.91 -6.87 -4.11
N LEU A 138 -3.04 -6.04 -3.53
CA LEU A 138 -3.39 -4.70 -3.03
C LEU A 138 -3.95 -3.80 -4.14
N GLY A 139 -3.33 -3.80 -5.32
CA GLY A 139 -3.78 -3.02 -6.46
C GLY A 139 -5.18 -3.43 -6.92
N LEU A 140 -5.44 -4.73 -7.06
CA LEU A 140 -6.75 -5.26 -7.44
C LEU A 140 -7.82 -4.97 -6.39
N PHE A 141 -7.52 -5.20 -5.10
CA PHE A 141 -8.47 -4.95 -4.02
C PHE A 141 -8.90 -3.48 -3.94
N ASN A 142 -7.96 -2.54 -4.10
CA ASN A 142 -8.24 -1.10 -4.07
C ASN A 142 -8.91 -0.56 -5.34
N MET A 143 -9.09 -1.40 -6.36
CA MET A 143 -9.90 -1.09 -7.55
C MET A 143 -11.33 -1.64 -7.46
N LEU A 144 -11.64 -2.47 -6.46
CA LEU A 144 -13.01 -2.92 -6.24
C LEU A 144 -13.88 -1.71 -5.84
N PRO A 145 -15.13 -1.60 -6.33
CA PRO A 145 -16.04 -0.51 -6.00
C PRO A 145 -16.66 -0.71 -4.61
N ILE A 146 -15.83 -1.01 -3.62
CA ILE A 146 -16.19 -1.15 -2.20
C ILE A 146 -15.50 0.01 -1.49
N PRO A 147 -16.24 1.00 -1.00
CA PRO A 147 -15.66 2.07 -0.20
C PRO A 147 -14.87 1.48 0.98
N PRO A 148 -13.69 2.03 1.31
CA PRO A 148 -13.00 1.69 2.56
C PRO A 148 -13.78 2.17 3.79
#